data_AF-A0A1E4F269-F1
#
_entry.id   AF-A0A1E4F269-F1
#
_cell.length_a   1.000
_cell.length_b   1.000
_cell.length_c   1.000
_cell.angle_alpha   90.00
_cell.angle_beta   90.00
_cell.angle_gamma   90.00
#
_symmetry.space_group_name_H-M   'P 1'
#
loop_
_entity.id
_entity.type
_entity.pdbx_description
1 polymer ?
#
loop_
_entity_poly.entity_id
_entity_poly.type
_entity_poly.pdbx_seq_one_letter_code
_entity_poly.pdbx_strand_id
1 'polypeptide(L)'
;MKDVEAIYRAGYWDTVNGDRLAAGVDLATFDAGVNSGPARARSWLMASIGGPDHETVQKLCAKRLGFMRSLAIWNTFGRGWSRRVAEIEAKAVAWALAKSTSTAQAREQLGKEAAAASSRSRTQTVGAGTAGTATTAGSGDALLNPQHADQIAGWVLGDLLTVGAVVAAILVIRAIIHRQRASAYAAEAGRVMP
;
A
#
# COMPACT_ATOMS: atom_id res chain seq x y z
N MET A 1 23.67 -23.67 -10.06
CA MET A 1 23.09 -22.87 -8.94
C MET A 1 23.97 -21.68 -8.56
N LYS A 2 25.31 -21.79 -8.55
CA LYS A 2 26.23 -20.67 -8.25
C LYS A 2 26.04 -19.44 -9.16
N ASP A 3 25.54 -19.62 -10.38
CA ASP A 3 25.39 -18.54 -11.35
C ASP A 3 24.24 -17.57 -11.03
N VAL A 4 23.13 -18.07 -10.45
CA VAL A 4 21.96 -17.22 -10.14
C VAL A 4 22.28 -16.27 -8.99
N GLU A 5 22.94 -16.75 -7.95
CA GLU A 5 23.35 -15.90 -6.82
C GLU A 5 24.28 -14.79 -7.27
N ALA A 6 25.27 -15.08 -8.12
CA ALA A 6 26.19 -14.08 -8.67
C ALA A 6 25.44 -13.00 -9.49
N ILE A 7 24.45 -13.40 -10.30
CA ILE A 7 23.61 -12.47 -11.06
C ILE A 7 22.78 -11.59 -10.11
N TYR A 8 22.15 -12.16 -9.08
CA TYR A 8 21.35 -11.38 -8.12
C TYR A 8 22.21 -10.44 -7.28
N ARG A 9 23.39 -10.90 -6.88
CA ARG A 9 24.36 -10.10 -6.15
C ARG A 9 24.79 -8.89 -6.98
N ALA A 10 25.41 -9.13 -8.13
CA ALA A 10 25.94 -8.05 -8.96
C ALA A 10 24.83 -7.16 -9.55
N GLY A 11 23.76 -7.77 -10.08
CA GLY A 11 22.70 -7.05 -10.80
C GLY A 11 21.76 -6.26 -9.89
N TYR A 12 21.55 -6.71 -8.65
CA TYR A 12 20.52 -6.15 -7.78
C TYR A 12 21.06 -5.72 -6.42
N TRP A 13 21.69 -6.63 -5.66
CA TRP A 13 22.16 -6.34 -4.30
C TRP A 13 23.24 -5.25 -4.28
N ASP A 14 24.30 -5.44 -5.05
CA ASP A 14 25.43 -4.52 -5.14
C ASP A 14 24.99 -3.21 -5.81
N THR A 15 24.13 -3.30 -6.84
CA THR A 15 23.58 -2.11 -7.51
C THR A 15 22.81 -1.21 -6.54
N VAL A 16 22.13 -1.75 -5.52
CA VAL A 16 21.46 -0.93 -4.50
C VAL A 16 22.33 -0.62 -3.28
N ASN A 17 23.60 -1.02 -3.30
CA ASN A 17 24.52 -0.97 -2.15
C ASN A 17 23.97 -1.69 -0.91
N GLY A 18 23.37 -2.87 -1.09
CA GLY A 18 22.66 -3.61 -0.04
C GLY A 18 23.45 -3.77 1.26
N ASP A 19 24.75 -4.06 1.18
CA ASP A 19 25.62 -4.24 2.36
C ASP A 19 25.80 -2.97 3.22
N ARG A 20 25.48 -1.79 2.67
CA ARG A 20 25.59 -0.50 3.39
C ARG A 20 24.26 -0.02 3.97
N LEU A 21 23.18 -0.72 3.68
CA LEU A 21 21.84 -0.33 4.15
C LEU A 21 21.55 -0.94 5.52
N ALA A 22 20.78 -0.22 6.33
CA ALA A 22 20.31 -0.74 7.60
C ALA A 22 19.42 -1.97 7.41
N ALA A 23 19.37 -2.85 8.41
CA ALA A 23 18.52 -4.03 8.37
C ALA A 23 17.05 -3.64 8.16
N GLY A 24 16.37 -4.33 7.26
CA GLY A 24 15.02 -3.99 6.82
C GLY A 24 15.01 -3.02 5.63
N VAL A 25 15.83 -1.96 5.67
CA VAL A 25 16.00 -1.05 4.53
C VAL A 25 16.66 -1.78 3.36
N ASP A 26 17.63 -2.63 3.66
CA ASP A 26 18.29 -3.54 2.72
C ASP A 26 17.29 -4.47 2.02
N LEU A 27 16.46 -5.19 2.78
CA LEU A 27 15.45 -6.13 2.31
C LEU A 27 14.42 -5.44 1.41
N ALA A 28 13.88 -4.30 1.87
CA ALA A 28 12.85 -3.57 1.13
C ALA A 28 13.40 -2.98 -0.18
N THR A 29 14.62 -2.44 -0.15
CA THR A 29 15.30 -1.89 -1.33
C THR A 29 15.65 -2.98 -2.33
N PHE A 30 16.17 -4.13 -1.86
CA PHE A 30 16.50 -5.25 -2.73
C PHE A 30 15.26 -5.85 -3.38
N ASP A 31 14.20 -6.13 -2.63
CA ASP A 31 12.96 -6.66 -3.20
C ASP A 31 12.33 -5.68 -4.21
N ALA A 32 12.36 -4.38 -3.92
CA ALA A 32 11.97 -3.36 -4.89
C ALA A 32 12.86 -3.38 -6.15
N GLY A 33 14.18 -3.56 -5.98
CA GLY A 33 15.14 -3.64 -7.08
C GLY A 33 14.87 -4.82 -8.00
N VAL A 34 14.64 -6.00 -7.44
CA VAL A 34 14.33 -7.23 -8.19
C VAL A 34 13.05 -7.09 -9.00
N ASN A 35 12.00 -6.51 -8.40
CA ASN A 35 10.67 -6.46 -9.03
C ASN A 35 10.43 -5.21 -9.88
N SER A 36 11.18 -4.13 -9.70
CA SER A 36 10.89 -2.83 -10.31
C SER A 36 12.12 -2.10 -10.86
N GLY A 37 13.27 -2.76 -10.83
CA GLY A 37 14.56 -2.26 -11.31
C GLY A 37 15.38 -1.58 -10.20
N PRO A 38 16.68 -1.86 -10.08
CA PRO A 38 17.52 -1.36 -8.97
C PRO A 38 17.70 0.16 -9.01
N ALA A 39 17.78 0.77 -10.20
CA ALA A 39 17.85 2.24 -10.32
C ALA A 39 16.61 2.93 -9.72
N ARG A 40 15.43 2.38 -9.98
CA ARG A 40 14.17 2.91 -9.45
C ARG A 40 14.07 2.70 -7.94
N ALA A 41 14.48 1.52 -7.46
CA ALA A 41 14.54 1.23 -6.03
C ALA A 41 15.44 2.21 -5.27
N ARG A 42 16.63 2.52 -5.79
CA ARG A 42 17.51 3.56 -5.20
C ARG A 42 16.84 4.92 -5.17
N SER A 43 16.16 5.33 -6.25
CA SER A 43 15.45 6.61 -6.28
C SER A 43 14.35 6.67 -5.22
N TRP A 44 13.57 5.61 -5.05
CA TRP A 44 12.58 5.53 -3.98
C TRP A 44 13.22 5.57 -2.59
N LEU A 45 14.33 4.86 -2.38
CA LEU A 45 15.08 4.88 -1.13
C LEU A 45 15.54 6.30 -0.80
N MET A 46 16.23 6.98 -1.71
CA MET A 46 16.71 8.35 -1.49
C MET A 46 15.56 9.32 -1.19
N ALA A 47 14.38 9.11 -1.77
CA ALA A 47 13.21 9.92 -1.47
C ALA A 47 12.49 9.54 -0.15
N SER A 48 13.01 8.56 0.59
CA SER A 48 12.39 7.97 1.79
C SER A 48 13.24 8.10 3.05
N ILE A 49 14.54 8.41 2.93
CA ILE A 49 15.46 8.64 4.05
C ILE A 49 15.12 9.93 4.82
N GLY A 50 15.66 10.06 6.04
CA GLY A 50 15.52 11.26 6.87
C GLY A 50 14.81 11.04 8.21
N GLY A 51 14.55 9.78 8.59
CA GLY A 51 13.98 9.40 9.88
C GLY A 51 14.43 8.00 10.28
N PRO A 52 13.75 7.38 11.26
CA PRO A 52 14.04 6.00 11.67
C PRO A 52 13.94 5.01 10.52
N ASP A 53 14.75 3.94 10.56
CA ASP A 53 14.84 2.96 9.48
C ASP A 53 13.50 2.29 9.16
N HIS A 54 12.69 1.98 10.16
CA HIS A 54 11.35 1.40 9.96
C HIS A 54 10.41 2.35 9.20
N GLU A 55 10.50 3.66 9.42
CA GLU A 55 9.74 4.63 8.62
C GLU A 55 10.27 4.76 7.19
N THR A 56 11.59 4.67 7.02
CA THR A 56 12.23 4.66 5.69
C THR A 56 11.70 3.49 4.86
N VAL A 57 11.58 2.30 5.47
CA VAL A 57 10.96 1.11 4.85
C VAL A 57 9.52 1.41 4.43
N GLN A 58 8.70 1.96 5.32
CA GLN A 58 7.29 2.26 5.02
C GLN A 58 7.16 3.25 3.85
N LYS A 59 7.95 4.32 3.85
CA LYS A 59 7.96 5.34 2.78
C LYS A 59 8.42 4.73 1.45
N LEU A 60 9.43 3.86 1.46
CA LEU A 60 9.91 3.17 0.26
C LEU A 60 8.83 2.24 -0.32
N CYS A 61 8.23 1.38 0.51
CA CYS A 61 7.16 0.48 0.08
C CYS A 61 5.93 1.23 -0.43
N ALA A 62 5.58 2.36 0.19
CA ALA A 62 4.50 3.22 -0.27
C ALA A 62 4.77 3.81 -1.67
N LYS A 63 6.00 4.30 -1.93
CA LYS A 63 6.39 4.81 -3.26
C LYS A 63 6.35 3.72 -4.32
N ARG A 64 6.87 2.53 -4.00
CA ARG A 64 6.81 1.36 -4.88
C ARG A 64 5.36 1.01 -5.21
N LEU A 65 4.50 0.89 -4.20
CA LEU A 65 3.09 0.55 -4.42
C LEU A 65 2.37 1.63 -5.23
N GLY A 66 2.69 2.90 -5.01
CA GLY A 66 2.19 4.02 -5.81
C GLY A 66 2.50 3.86 -7.30
N PHE A 67 3.75 3.53 -7.64
CA PHE A 67 4.15 3.23 -9.01
C PHE A 67 3.44 1.99 -9.58
N MET A 68 3.36 0.90 -8.81
CA MET A 68 2.68 -0.32 -9.28
C MET A 68 1.20 -0.04 -9.61
N ARG A 69 0.54 0.82 -8.83
CA ARG A 69 -0.84 1.25 -9.04
C ARG A 69 -1.06 2.12 -10.28
N SER A 70 -0.02 2.77 -10.79
CA SER A 70 -0.13 3.57 -12.02
C SER A 70 0.02 2.72 -13.29
N LEU A 71 0.32 1.42 -13.16
CA LEU A 71 0.49 0.53 -14.30
C LEU A 71 -0.87 0.07 -14.82
N ALA A 72 -1.04 0.02 -16.16
CA ALA A 72 -2.26 -0.44 -16.80
C ALA A 72 -2.67 -1.87 -16.37
N ILE A 73 -1.68 -2.74 -16.12
CA ILE A 73 -1.89 -4.13 -15.70
C ILE A 73 -2.21 -4.30 -14.21
N TRP A 74 -2.36 -3.20 -13.46
CA TRP A 74 -2.77 -3.22 -12.05
C TRP A 74 -4.10 -3.94 -11.83
N ASN A 75 -5.05 -3.82 -12.76
CA ASN A 75 -6.36 -4.45 -12.62
C ASN A 75 -6.29 -5.97 -12.60
N THR A 76 -5.26 -6.57 -13.22
CA THR A 76 -5.05 -8.02 -13.23
C THR A 76 -4.24 -8.49 -12.03
N PHE A 77 -3.11 -7.83 -11.75
CA PHE A 77 -2.12 -8.33 -10.77
C PHE A 77 -2.08 -7.56 -9.45
N GLY A 78 -2.73 -6.40 -9.38
CA GLY A 78 -2.60 -5.43 -8.30
C GLY A 78 -2.88 -5.99 -6.92
N ARG A 79 -3.87 -6.87 -6.79
CA ARG A 79 -4.23 -7.51 -5.51
C ARG A 79 -3.11 -8.40 -4.96
N GLY A 80 -2.43 -9.16 -5.82
CA GLY A 80 -1.30 -9.99 -5.43
C GLY A 80 -0.05 -9.15 -5.18
N TRP A 81 0.15 -8.11 -5.99
CA TRP A 81 1.24 -7.16 -5.84
C TRP A 81 1.16 -6.38 -4.52
N SER A 82 0.01 -5.80 -4.17
CA SER A 82 -0.16 -5.08 -2.91
C SER A 82 0.06 -5.98 -1.70
N ARG A 83 -0.36 -7.25 -1.78
CA ARG A 83 -0.15 -8.23 -0.71
C ARG A 83 1.34 -8.49 -0.48
N ARG A 84 2.09 -8.75 -1.55
CA ARG A 84 3.55 -9.00 -1.46
C ARG A 84 4.29 -7.78 -0.92
N VAL A 85 3.92 -6.57 -1.35
CA VAL A 85 4.50 -5.33 -0.82
C VAL A 85 4.20 -5.17 0.67
N ALA A 86 2.97 -5.46 1.11
CA ALA A 86 2.60 -5.40 2.52
C ALA A 86 3.38 -6.41 3.39
N GLU A 87 3.56 -7.64 2.90
CA GLU A 87 4.34 -8.68 3.58
C GLU A 87 5.83 -8.29 3.69
N ILE A 88 6.43 -7.77 2.61
CA ILE A 88 7.81 -7.25 2.63
C ILE A 88 7.94 -6.06 3.56
N GLU A 89 7.01 -5.10 3.52
CA GLU A 89 7.03 -3.93 4.40
C GLU A 89 7.00 -4.34 5.87
N ALA A 90 6.06 -5.20 6.27
CA ALA A 90 5.93 -5.64 7.66
C ALA A 90 7.20 -6.37 8.14
N LYS A 91 7.73 -7.28 7.31
CA LYS A 91 8.95 -8.04 7.64
C LYS A 91 10.18 -7.13 7.75
N ALA A 92 10.36 -6.21 6.80
CA ALA A 92 11.44 -5.25 6.82
C ALA A 92 11.34 -4.28 8.01
N VAL A 93 10.13 -3.82 8.37
CA VAL A 93 9.92 -3.03 9.58
C VAL A 93 10.26 -3.83 10.83
N ALA A 94 9.88 -5.10 10.91
CA ALA A 94 10.25 -5.96 12.04
C ALA A 94 11.78 -6.09 12.18
N TRP A 95 12.51 -6.22 11.08
CA TRP A 95 13.98 -6.26 11.08
C TRP A 95 14.60 -4.94 11.53
N ALA A 96 14.09 -3.82 11.03
CA ALA A 96 14.56 -2.49 11.43
C ALA A 96 14.31 -2.22 12.93
N LEU A 97 13.13 -2.58 13.44
CA LEU A 97 12.78 -2.45 14.85
C LEU A 97 13.65 -3.36 15.73
N ALA A 98 13.87 -4.62 15.33
CA ALA A 98 14.73 -5.54 16.08
C ALA A 98 16.18 -5.05 16.25
N LYS A 99 16.67 -4.15 15.38
CA LYS A 99 17.99 -3.52 15.50
C LYS A 99 18.02 -2.27 16.36
N SER A 100 16.88 -1.63 16.59
CA SER A 100 16.80 -0.28 17.20
C SER A 100 16.03 -0.25 18.52
N THR A 101 15.32 -1.33 18.88
CA THR A 101 14.48 -1.37 20.06
C THR A 101 14.43 -2.77 20.70
N SER A 102 13.87 -2.86 21.91
CA SER A 102 13.67 -4.15 22.57
C SER A 102 12.59 -4.98 21.86
N THR A 103 12.60 -6.29 22.06
CA THR A 103 11.60 -7.22 21.52
C THR A 103 10.16 -6.82 21.86
N ALA A 104 9.92 -6.39 23.10
CA ALA A 104 8.60 -5.92 23.55
C ALA A 104 8.16 -4.66 22.81
N GLN A 105 9.05 -3.67 22.67
CA GLN A 105 8.77 -2.43 21.96
C GLN A 105 8.58 -2.66 20.45
N ALA A 106 9.36 -3.56 19.84
CA ALA A 106 9.21 -3.94 18.44
C ALA A 106 7.82 -4.56 18.20
N ARG A 107 7.41 -5.50 19.06
CA ARG A 107 6.08 -6.13 19.01
C ARG A 107 4.96 -5.11 19.18
N GLU A 108 5.10 -4.19 20.14
CA GLU A 108 4.12 -3.11 20.37
C GLU A 108 3.98 -2.22 19.14
N GLN A 109 5.09 -1.79 18.54
CA GLN A 109 5.07 -0.93 17.35
C GLN A 109 4.45 -1.64 16.14
N LEU A 110 4.76 -2.92 15.90
CA LEU A 110 4.11 -3.73 14.86
C LEU A 110 2.59 -3.84 15.10
N GLY A 111 2.17 -4.01 16.36
CA GLY A 111 0.77 -4.02 16.75
C GLY A 111 0.05 -2.68 16.48
N LYS A 112 0.71 -1.56 16.78
CA LYS A 112 0.21 -0.21 16.46
C LYS A 112 0.01 -0.02 14.95
N GLU A 113 0.97 -0.45 14.14
CA GLU A 113 0.84 -0.39 12.67
C GLU A 113 -0.31 -1.25 12.15
N ALA A 114 -0.48 -2.46 12.70
CA ALA A 114 -1.61 -3.33 12.36
C ALA A 114 -2.95 -2.68 12.68
N ALA A 115 -3.09 -2.11 13.88
CA ALA A 115 -4.31 -1.43 14.32
C ALA A 115 -4.61 -0.18 13.49
N ALA A 116 -3.60 0.65 13.22
CA ALA A 116 -3.73 1.84 12.39
C ALA A 116 -4.11 1.52 10.94
N ALA A 117 -3.56 0.44 10.37
CA ALA A 117 -3.94 -0.03 9.05
C ALA A 117 -5.37 -0.59 9.03
N SER A 118 -5.78 -1.36 10.06
CA SER A 118 -7.14 -1.87 10.20
C SER A 118 -8.17 -0.74 10.31
N SER A 119 -7.86 0.29 11.09
CA SER A 119 -8.70 1.49 11.22
C SER A 119 -8.89 2.21 9.87
N ARG A 120 -7.78 2.48 9.15
CA ARG A 120 -7.82 3.09 7.81
C ARG A 120 -8.64 2.27 6.81
N SER A 121 -8.51 0.94 6.84
CA SER A 121 -9.32 0.05 6.01
C SER A 121 -10.81 0.23 6.30
N ARG A 122 -11.23 0.26 7.58
CA ARG A 122 -12.63 0.46 7.95
C ARG A 122 -13.16 1.81 7.49
N THR A 123 -12.41 2.89 7.73
CA THR A 123 -12.79 4.25 7.28
C THR A 123 -13.00 4.29 5.77
N GLN A 124 -12.12 3.64 4.99
CA GLN A 124 -12.24 3.61 3.54
C GLN A 124 -13.41 2.74 3.06
N THR A 125 -13.71 1.63 3.74
CA THR A 125 -14.91 0.82 3.46
C THR A 125 -16.19 1.61 3.71
N VAL A 126 -16.27 2.32 4.84
CA VAL A 126 -17.42 3.20 5.15
C VAL A 126 -17.53 4.31 4.10
N GLY A 127 -16.43 5.00 3.80
CA GLY A 127 -16.42 6.06 2.80
C GLY A 127 -16.81 5.59 1.40
N ALA A 128 -16.45 4.37 1.01
CA ALA A 128 -16.90 3.79 -0.25
C ALA A 128 -18.42 3.58 -0.29
N GLY A 129 -19.01 3.12 0.82
CA GLY A 129 -20.46 3.00 0.96
C GLY A 129 -21.16 4.37 0.85
N THR A 130 -20.66 5.37 1.58
CA THR A 130 -21.20 6.74 1.52
C THR A 130 -21.09 7.36 0.12
N ALA A 131 -19.95 7.20 -0.56
CA ALA A 131 -19.74 7.73 -1.90
C ALA A 131 -20.70 7.10 -2.92
N GLY A 132 -20.96 5.78 -2.82
CA GLY A 132 -21.93 5.10 -3.68
C GLY A 132 -23.39 5.52 -3.39
N THR A 133 -23.75 5.69 -2.12
CA THR A 133 -25.13 6.08 -1.73
C THR A 133 -25.44 7.54 -2.01
N ALA A 134 -24.48 8.46 -1.83
CA ALA A 134 -24.68 9.89 -2.06
C ALA A 134 -25.09 10.20 -3.50
N THR A 135 -24.51 9.49 -4.48
CA THR A 135 -24.88 9.65 -5.88
C THR A 135 -26.23 9.03 -6.21
N THR A 136 -26.63 7.95 -5.55
CA THR A 136 -27.95 7.31 -5.76
C THR A 136 -29.10 8.06 -5.09
N ALA A 137 -28.86 8.71 -3.94
CA ALA A 137 -29.86 9.47 -3.21
C ALA A 137 -30.16 10.81 -3.88
N GLY A 138 -29.15 11.50 -4.43
CA GLY A 138 -29.34 12.71 -5.24
C GLY A 138 -30.05 12.44 -6.58
N SER A 139 -29.97 11.20 -7.09
CA SER A 139 -30.73 10.76 -8.27
C SER A 139 -32.10 10.15 -7.96
N GLY A 140 -32.36 9.76 -6.71
CA GLY A 140 -33.60 9.08 -6.33
C GLY A 140 -34.85 9.93 -6.55
N ASP A 141 -34.77 11.22 -6.25
CA ASP A 141 -35.89 12.15 -6.48
C ASP A 141 -36.13 12.43 -7.98
N ALA A 142 -35.05 12.55 -8.78
CA ALA A 142 -35.12 12.75 -10.22
C ALA A 142 -35.53 11.50 -11.01
N LEU A 143 -35.23 10.30 -10.49
CA LEU A 143 -35.65 9.01 -11.08
C LEU A 143 -37.12 8.68 -10.79
N LEU A 144 -37.67 9.21 -9.69
CA LEU A 144 -39.06 8.96 -9.26
C LEU A 144 -40.02 10.08 -9.69
N ASN A 145 -39.50 11.26 -10.08
CA ASN A 145 -40.30 12.40 -10.51
C ASN A 145 -39.87 12.94 -11.90
N PRO A 146 -40.59 12.59 -12.98
CA PRO A 146 -40.28 13.02 -14.35
C PRO A 146 -40.25 14.54 -14.55
N GLN A 147 -40.98 15.32 -13.73
CA GLN A 147 -41.02 16.79 -13.84
C GLN A 147 -39.78 17.50 -13.28
N HIS A 148 -38.96 16.83 -12.46
CA HIS A 148 -37.66 17.36 -12.01
C HIS A 148 -36.49 16.89 -12.89
N ALA A 149 -36.69 15.87 -13.74
CA ALA A 149 -35.70 15.39 -14.68
C ALA A 149 -35.34 16.43 -15.75
N ASP A 150 -36.26 17.32 -16.12
CA ASP A 150 -36.00 18.39 -17.10
C ASP A 150 -35.13 19.54 -16.54
N GLN A 151 -34.99 19.68 -15.22
CA GLN A 151 -34.16 20.71 -14.58
C GLN A 151 -32.70 20.29 -14.39
N ILE A 152 -32.44 18.99 -14.34
CA ILE A 152 -31.10 18.41 -14.23
C ILE A 152 -30.81 17.72 -15.55
N ALA A 153 -30.11 18.40 -16.45
CA ALA A 153 -29.74 17.81 -17.73
C ALA A 153 -29.06 16.45 -17.50
N GLY A 154 -29.58 15.37 -18.10
CA GLY A 154 -29.21 13.99 -17.76
C GLY A 154 -27.71 13.65 -17.81
N TRP A 155 -26.90 14.46 -18.51
CA TRP A 155 -25.43 14.38 -18.47
C TRP A 155 -24.85 14.74 -17.10
N VAL A 156 -25.42 15.72 -16.39
CA VAL A 156 -25.03 16.10 -15.01
C VAL A 156 -25.27 14.95 -14.03
N LEU A 157 -26.40 14.25 -14.18
CA LEU A 157 -26.73 13.07 -13.37
C LEU A 157 -25.76 11.91 -13.67
N GLY A 158 -25.49 11.67 -14.96
CA GLY A 158 -24.54 10.66 -15.41
C GLY A 158 -23.10 10.92 -14.92
N ASP A 159 -22.66 12.17 -14.98
CA ASP A 159 -21.34 12.59 -14.50
C ASP A 159 -21.22 12.40 -12.98
N LEU A 160 -22.24 12.80 -12.21
CA LEU A 160 -22.24 12.64 -10.75
C LEU A 160 -22.15 11.17 -10.34
N LEU A 161 -22.97 10.30 -10.94
CA LEU A 161 -22.95 8.85 -10.70
C LEU A 161 -21.58 8.24 -11.05
N THR A 162 -21.01 8.65 -12.19
CA THR A 162 -19.69 8.17 -12.63
C THR A 162 -18.59 8.57 -11.65
N VAL A 163 -18.59 9.83 -11.20
CA VAL A 163 -17.63 10.32 -10.20
C VAL A 163 -17.76 9.56 -8.89
N GLY A 164 -18.97 9.35 -8.37
CA GLY A 164 -19.19 8.58 -7.13
C GLY A 164 -18.71 7.14 -7.23
N ALA A 165 -18.98 6.47 -8.36
CA ALA A 165 -18.51 5.11 -8.62
C ALA A 165 -16.98 5.02 -8.66
N VAL A 166 -16.31 5.98 -9.32
CA VAL A 166 -14.84 6.05 -9.36
C VAL A 166 -14.27 6.28 -7.95
N VAL A 167 -14.83 7.20 -7.18
CA VAL A 167 -14.40 7.45 -5.80
C VAL A 167 -14.60 6.21 -4.93
N ALA A 168 -15.76 5.56 -5.01
CA ALA A 168 -16.04 4.32 -4.28
C ALA A 168 -15.04 3.22 -4.65
N ALA A 169 -14.74 3.02 -5.94
CA ALA A 169 -13.75 2.04 -6.40
C ALA A 169 -12.34 2.33 -5.85
N ILE A 170 -11.89 3.59 -5.86
CA ILE A 170 -10.60 4.00 -5.29
C ILE A 170 -10.55 3.68 -3.79
N LEU A 171 -11.62 3.98 -3.06
CA LEU A 171 -11.71 3.71 -1.62
C LEU A 171 -11.73 2.21 -1.31
N VAL A 172 -12.42 1.40 -2.12
CA VAL A 172 -12.38 -0.06 -2.02
C VAL A 172 -10.96 -0.60 -2.24
N ILE A 173 -10.25 -0.14 -3.27
CA ILE A 173 -8.86 -0.56 -3.54
C ILE A 173 -7.97 -0.19 -2.35
N ARG A 174 -8.10 1.02 -1.81
CA ARG A 174 -7.35 1.45 -0.62
C ARG A 174 -7.69 0.59 0.60
N ALA A 175 -8.96 0.28 0.82
CA ALA A 175 -9.39 -0.56 1.93
C ALA A 175 -8.74 -1.96 1.85
N ILE A 176 -8.72 -2.56 0.65
CA ILE A 176 -8.05 -3.85 0.42
C ILE A 176 -6.55 -3.78 0.75
N ILE A 177 -5.86 -2.74 0.27
CA ILE A 177 -4.43 -2.52 0.54
C ILE A 177 -4.18 -2.42 2.06
N HIS A 178 -4.97 -1.62 2.76
CA HIS A 178 -4.81 -1.45 4.21
C HIS A 178 -5.18 -2.69 5.00
N ARG A 179 -6.16 -3.48 4.55
CA ARG A 179 -6.47 -4.79 5.15
C ARG A 179 -5.30 -5.77 5.01
N GLN A 180 -4.67 -5.82 3.84
CA GLN A 180 -3.47 -6.65 3.62
C GLN A 180 -2.30 -6.19 4.49
N ARG A 181 -2.07 -4.86 4.56
CA ARG A 181 -1.08 -4.25 5.44
C ARG A 181 -1.33 -4.60 6.91
N ALA A 182 -2.58 -4.49 7.38
CA ALA A 182 -2.96 -4.87 8.75
C ALA A 182 -2.66 -6.35 9.04
N SER A 183 -3.02 -7.25 8.12
CA SER A 183 -2.76 -8.68 8.30
C SER A 183 -1.26 -9.01 8.32
N ALA A 184 -0.44 -8.34 7.50
CA ALA A 184 1.00 -8.55 7.45
C ALA A 184 1.68 -8.10 8.75
N TYR A 185 1.36 -6.91 9.25
CA TYR A 185 1.89 -6.42 10.52
C TYR A 185 1.45 -7.28 11.71
N ALA A 186 0.19 -7.71 11.75
CA ALA A 186 -0.30 -8.61 12.80
C ALA A 186 0.45 -9.95 12.77
N ALA A 187 0.74 -10.49 11.59
CA ALA A 187 1.49 -11.72 11.44
C ALA A 187 2.96 -11.58 11.90
N GLU A 188 3.63 -10.46 11.62
CA GLU A 188 4.99 -10.21 12.13
C GLU A 188 5.00 -9.97 13.65
N ALA A 189 4.03 -9.21 14.18
CA ALA A 189 3.89 -9.05 15.64
C ALA A 189 3.74 -10.40 16.35
N GLY A 190 3.02 -11.36 15.74
CA GLY A 190 2.88 -12.72 16.27
C GLY A 190 4.17 -13.55 16.23
N ARG A 191 5.09 -13.26 15.31
CA ARG A 191 6.40 -13.96 15.19
C ARG A 191 7.44 -13.45 16.19
N VAL A 192 7.31 -12.20 16.63
CA VAL A 192 8.14 -11.63 17.69
C VAL A 192 7.69 -12.24 19.02
N MET A 193 8.38 -13.31 19.45
CA MET A 193 8.15 -13.95 20.75
C MET A 193 8.59 -13.01 21.89
N PRO A 194 7.89 -13.00 23.04
CA PRO A 194 8.26 -12.18 24.20
C PRO A 194 9.60 -12.59 24.81
#